data_AF-A0A3E5FKH2-F1
#
_entry.id   AF-A0A3E5FKH2-F1
#
_cell.length_a   1.000
_cell.length_b   1.000
_cell.length_c   1.000
_cell.angle_alpha   90.00
_cell.angle_beta   90.00
_cell.angle_gamma   90.00
#
_symmetry.space_group_name_H-M   'P 1'
#
loop_
_entity.id
_entity.type
_entity.pdbx_description
1 polymer ?
#
loop_
_entity_poly.entity_id
_entity_poly.type
_entity_poly.pdbx_seq_one_letter_code
_entity_poly.pdbx_strand_id
1 'polypeptide(L)'
;MRQDNWNIEQLRQSLDRKIAGTEERIRKGLEEAKKDYSRFFEWQADDVYKAGRLRDYYGVFRNKVNGTDDVEELQRYFKDIVRYQQERLLANPPARNSTSPMANMAHTLSLECMQRLIQDCQGFLHTLSLKEPKREMKEANGQPVKKKSNGLKR
;
A
#
# COMPACT_ATOMS: atom_id res chain seq x y z
N MET A 1 -5.89 -24.03 -0.35
CA MET A 1 -5.85 -22.95 0.66
C MET A 1 -7.27 -22.45 0.86
N ARG A 2 -7.66 -22.00 2.06
CA ARG A 2 -8.94 -21.28 2.25
C ARG A 2 -8.82 -19.91 1.58
N GLN A 3 -9.91 -19.43 0.97
CA GLN A 3 -10.01 -18.13 0.30
C GLN A 3 -9.46 -16.97 1.15
N ASP A 4 -9.75 -17.00 2.45
CA ASP A 4 -9.34 -15.99 3.42
C ASP A 4 -7.81 -15.87 3.54
N ASN A 5 -7.12 -17.01 3.47
CA ASN A 5 -5.66 -17.06 3.55
C ASN A 5 -5.00 -16.42 2.32
N TRP A 6 -5.63 -16.51 1.14
CA TRP A 6 -5.10 -15.87 -0.07
C TRP A 6 -5.23 -14.34 0.00
N ASN A 7 -6.38 -13.82 0.46
CA ASN A 7 -6.62 -12.38 0.61
C ASN A 7 -5.62 -11.74 1.59
N ILE A 8 -5.40 -12.39 2.73
CA ILE A 8 -4.46 -11.93 3.75
C ILE A 8 -3.02 -11.96 3.22
N GLU A 9 -2.64 -12.98 2.46
CA GLU A 9 -1.33 -13.05 1.84
C GLU A 9 -1.10 -11.94 0.80
N GLN A 10 -2.10 -11.63 -0.03
CA GLN A 10 -2.01 -10.48 -0.94
C GLN A 10 -1.86 -9.15 -0.20
N LEU A 11 -2.56 -9.00 0.93
CA LEU A 11 -2.42 -7.83 1.79
C LEU A 11 -1.00 -7.73 2.39
N ARG A 12 -0.44 -8.85 2.90
CA ARG A 12 0.94 -8.91 3.41
C ARG A 12 1.94 -8.45 2.36
N GLN A 13 1.84 -8.99 1.14
CA GLN A 13 2.73 -8.60 0.03
C GLN A 13 2.58 -7.13 -0.36
N SER A 14 1.35 -6.59 -0.33
CA SER A 14 1.11 -5.17 -0.60
C SER A 14 1.77 -4.27 0.45
N LEU A 15 1.65 -4.63 1.73
CA LEU A 15 2.29 -3.92 2.84
C LEU A 15 3.81 -3.99 2.76
N ASP A 16 4.37 -5.17 2.50
CA ASP A 16 5.83 -5.34 2.37
C ASP A 16 6.40 -4.50 1.23
N ARG A 17 5.73 -4.44 0.08
CA ARG A 17 6.13 -3.56 -1.05
C ARG A 17 6.10 -2.09 -0.66
N LYS A 18 5.06 -1.66 0.07
CA LYS A 18 4.94 -0.27 0.53
C LYS A 18 6.02 0.09 1.53
N ILE A 19 6.30 -0.79 2.50
CA ILE A 19 7.38 -0.61 3.48
C ILE A 19 8.73 -0.51 2.77
N ALA A 20 9.07 -1.48 1.93
CA ALA A 20 10.32 -1.47 1.18
C ALA A 20 10.48 -0.20 0.33
N GLY A 21 9.39 0.25 -0.33
CA GLY A 21 9.39 1.49 -1.08
C GLY A 21 9.64 2.73 -0.22
N THR A 22 9.05 2.80 0.99
CA THR A 22 9.33 3.89 1.94
C THR A 22 10.74 3.85 2.51
N GLU A 23 11.24 2.66 2.86
CA GLU A 23 12.60 2.48 3.39
C GLU A 23 13.66 2.85 2.37
N GLU A 24 13.47 2.49 1.11
CA GLU A 24 14.38 2.87 0.02
C GLU A 24 14.41 4.38 -0.21
N ARG A 25 13.25 5.06 -0.12
CA ARG A 25 13.19 6.53 -0.21
C ARG A 25 13.93 7.19 0.94
N ILE A 26 13.73 6.70 2.17
CA ILE A 26 14.44 7.20 3.35
C ILE A 26 15.96 7.00 3.17
N ARG A 27 16.38 5.79 2.80
CA ARG A 27 17.80 5.46 2.60
C ARG A 27 18.47 6.38 1.58
N LYS A 28 17.86 6.55 0.39
CA LYS A 28 18.36 7.45 -0.66
C LYS A 28 18.42 8.90 -0.17
N GLY A 29 17.37 9.37 0.49
CA GLY A 29 17.33 10.71 1.05
C GLY A 29 18.43 10.98 2.07
N LEU A 30 18.67 10.04 2.98
CA LEU A 30 19.76 10.16 3.95
C LEU A 30 21.15 10.12 3.30
N GLU A 31 21.31 9.36 2.21
CA GLU A 31 22.54 9.34 1.43
C GLU A 31 22.80 10.71 0.75
N GLU A 32 21.77 11.34 0.18
CA GLU A 32 21.86 12.68 -0.39
C GLU A 32 22.09 13.76 0.67
N ALA A 33 21.42 13.67 1.83
CA ALA A 33 21.64 14.56 2.96
C ALA A 33 23.10 14.53 3.45
N LYS A 34 23.75 13.36 3.37
CA LYS A 34 25.16 13.21 3.73
C LYS A 34 26.10 13.86 2.70
N LYS A 35 25.72 13.91 1.43
CA LYS A 35 26.50 14.53 0.34
C LYS A 35 26.37 16.05 0.36
N ASP A 36 25.15 16.55 0.46
CA ASP A 36 24.83 17.97 0.50
C ASP A 36 23.52 18.20 1.28
N TYR A 37 23.68 18.59 2.54
CA TYR A 37 22.55 18.77 3.45
C TYR A 37 21.64 19.93 3.03
N SER A 38 22.21 21.05 2.55
CA SER A 38 21.42 22.23 2.15
C SER A 38 20.54 21.87 0.96
N ARG A 39 21.11 21.23 -0.05
CA ARG A 39 20.35 20.80 -1.23
C ARG A 39 19.30 19.73 -0.90
N PHE A 40 19.62 18.79 -0.01
CA PHE A 40 18.65 17.82 0.50
C PHE A 40 17.47 18.53 1.18
N PHE A 41 17.77 19.49 2.06
CA PHE A 41 16.77 20.21 2.81
C PHE A 41 15.81 20.97 1.90
N GLU A 42 16.34 21.62 0.85
CA GLU A 42 15.56 22.38 -0.12
C GLU A 42 14.63 21.52 -1.00
N TRP A 43 15.02 20.28 -1.33
CA TRP A 43 14.38 19.52 -2.41
C TRP A 43 13.82 18.15 -2.04
N GLN A 44 14.24 17.55 -0.92
CA GLN A 44 13.97 16.14 -0.62
C GLN A 44 13.51 15.89 0.81
N ALA A 45 13.68 16.85 1.72
CA ALA A 45 13.36 16.66 3.13
C ALA A 45 11.88 16.36 3.39
N ASP A 46 10.96 16.96 2.63
CA ASP A 46 9.53 16.72 2.77
C ASP A 46 9.16 15.29 2.36
N ASP A 47 9.70 14.79 1.24
CA ASP A 47 9.46 13.45 0.74
C ASP A 47 10.00 12.38 1.70
N VAL A 48 11.16 12.64 2.30
CA VAL A 48 11.78 11.72 3.28
C VAL A 48 11.05 11.76 4.60
N TYR A 49 10.58 12.93 5.03
CA TYR A 49 9.69 13.05 6.19
C TYR A 49 8.40 12.25 5.99
N LYS A 50 7.73 12.41 4.84
CA LYS A 50 6.51 11.68 4.49
C LYS A 50 6.78 10.17 4.43
N ALA A 51 7.90 9.75 3.85
CA ALA A 51 8.28 8.35 3.77
C ALA A 51 8.47 7.74 5.18
N GLY A 52 9.14 8.44 6.09
CA GLY A 52 9.29 8.03 7.49
C GLY A 52 7.94 7.82 8.18
N ARG A 53 7.05 8.82 8.10
CA ARG A 53 5.71 8.72 8.70
C ARG A 53 4.90 7.54 8.17
N LEU A 54 4.89 7.35 6.85
CA LEU A 54 4.15 6.26 6.22
C LEU A 54 4.73 4.89 6.57
N ARG A 55 6.06 4.77 6.62
CA ARG A 55 6.76 3.54 7.04
C ARG A 55 6.32 3.09 8.43
N ASP A 56 6.23 4.02 9.38
CA ASP A 56 5.77 3.72 10.74
C ASP A 56 4.34 3.17 10.75
N TYR A 57 3.41 3.82 10.03
CA TYR A 57 2.04 3.32 9.92
C TYR A 57 1.95 1.93 9.28
N TYR A 58 2.67 1.71 8.18
CA TYR A 58 2.68 0.40 7.53
C TYR A 58 3.30 -0.68 8.42
N GLY A 59 4.30 -0.34 9.25
CA GLY A 59 4.85 -1.25 10.26
C GLY A 59 3.78 -1.69 11.27
N VAL A 60 2.97 -0.77 11.77
CA VAL A 60 1.84 -1.09 12.66
C VAL A 60 0.83 -2.00 11.96
N PHE A 61 0.50 -1.71 10.70
CA PHE A 61 -0.45 -2.53 9.93
C PHE A 61 0.08 -3.93 9.68
N ARG A 62 1.36 -4.07 9.31
CA ARG A 62 2.02 -5.35 9.12
C ARG A 62 1.96 -6.20 10.38
N ASN A 63 2.22 -5.60 11.55
CA ASN A 63 2.10 -6.30 12.83
C ASN A 63 0.66 -6.79 13.08
N LYS A 64 -0.35 -5.95 12.79
CA LYS A 64 -1.75 -6.36 12.92
C LYS A 64 -2.12 -7.51 11.98
N VAL A 65 -1.72 -7.44 10.72
CA VAL A 65 -1.98 -8.46 9.68
C VAL A 65 -1.23 -9.78 9.94
N ASN A 66 -0.07 -9.73 10.59
CA ASN A 66 0.67 -10.93 10.98
C ASN A 66 0.13 -11.58 12.27
N GLY A 67 -0.70 -10.86 13.03
CA GLY A 67 -1.25 -11.33 14.30
C GLY A 67 -2.61 -12.03 14.19
N THR A 68 -3.23 -12.08 13.01
CA THR A 68 -4.55 -12.70 12.80
C THR A 68 -4.68 -13.25 11.39
N ASP A 69 -5.45 -14.32 11.25
CA ASP A 69 -5.88 -14.86 9.95
C ASP A 69 -7.39 -14.63 9.70
N ASP A 70 -8.02 -13.77 10.51
CA ASP A 70 -9.43 -13.38 10.38
C ASP A 70 -9.58 -12.17 9.44
N VAL A 71 -10.16 -12.40 8.26
CA VAL A 71 -10.43 -11.36 7.26
C VAL A 71 -11.44 -10.33 7.76
N GLU A 72 -12.48 -10.74 8.47
CA GLU A 72 -13.52 -9.82 8.95
C GLU A 72 -12.96 -8.89 10.03
N GLU A 73 -12.10 -9.41 10.90
CA GLU A 73 -11.36 -8.62 11.88
C GLU A 73 -10.49 -7.55 11.20
N LEU A 74 -9.71 -7.95 10.18
CA LEU A 74 -8.87 -7.02 9.42
C LEU A 74 -9.69 -5.98 8.67
N GLN A 75 -10.82 -6.39 8.06
CA GLN A 75 -11.73 -5.45 7.40
C GLN A 75 -12.29 -4.42 8.38
N ARG A 76 -12.69 -4.84 9.59
CA ARG A 76 -13.17 -3.92 10.63
C ARG A 76 -12.07 -2.95 11.04
N TYR A 77 -10.87 -3.48 11.30
CA TYR A 77 -9.71 -2.68 11.69
C TYR A 77 -9.39 -1.56 10.68
N PHE A 78 -9.29 -1.88 9.38
CA PHE A 78 -9.00 -0.86 8.37
C PHE A 78 -10.16 0.12 8.15
N LYS A 79 -11.42 -0.32 8.28
CA LYS A 79 -12.59 0.59 8.26
C LYS A 79 -12.54 1.60 9.41
N ASP A 80 -12.21 1.13 10.62
CA ASP A 80 -12.08 2.00 11.80
C ASP A 80 -10.94 3.01 11.64
N ILE A 81 -9.80 2.60 11.07
CA ILE A 81 -8.71 3.53 10.73
C ILE A 81 -9.18 4.59 9.74
N VAL A 82 -9.83 4.18 8.63
CA VAL A 82 -10.32 5.12 7.62
C VAL A 82 -11.24 6.15 8.25
N ARG A 83 -12.24 5.71 9.03
CA ARG A 83 -13.17 6.60 9.73
C ARG A 83 -12.42 7.56 10.65
N TYR A 84 -11.56 7.05 11.53
CA TYR A 84 -10.83 7.84 12.50
C TYR A 84 -9.93 8.89 11.84
N GLN A 85 -9.21 8.53 10.77
CA GLN A 85 -8.35 9.50 10.09
C GLN A 85 -9.16 10.53 9.29
N GLN A 86 -10.30 10.16 8.71
CA GLN A 86 -11.21 11.12 8.06
C GLN A 86 -11.76 12.14 9.05
N GLU A 87 -12.24 11.70 10.21
CA GLU A 87 -12.71 12.58 11.29
C GLU A 87 -11.61 13.53 11.75
N ARG A 88 -10.39 13.02 11.92
CA ARG A 88 -9.23 13.86 12.27
C ARG A 88 -8.91 14.89 11.19
N LEU A 89 -8.95 14.53 9.91
CA LEU A 89 -8.69 15.48 8.83
C LEU A 89 -9.73 16.60 8.78
N LEU A 90 -11.00 16.29 9.06
CA LEU A 90 -12.08 17.27 9.12
C LEU A 90 -11.99 18.19 10.35
N ALA A 91 -11.52 17.64 11.48
CA ALA A 91 -11.42 18.39 12.74
C ALA A 91 -10.15 19.24 12.86
N ASN A 92 -9.08 18.93 12.13
CA ASN A 92 -7.81 19.64 12.25
C ASN A 92 -7.70 20.80 11.25
N PRO A 93 -7.21 21.98 11.69
CA PRO A 93 -6.90 23.06 10.78
C PRO A 93 -5.75 22.65 9.83
N PRO A 94 -5.74 23.17 8.59
CA PRO A 94 -4.67 22.89 7.62
C PRO A 94 -3.26 23.28 8.10
N ALA A 95 -3.17 24.27 8.98
CA ALA A 95 -1.93 24.71 9.61
C ALA A 95 -2.01 24.57 11.15
N ARG A 96 -0.87 24.24 11.77
CA ARG A 96 -0.76 24.06 13.23
C ARG A 96 -0.80 25.37 14.02
N ASN A 97 -0.67 26.52 13.35
CA ASN A 97 -0.55 27.86 13.97
C ASN A 97 0.60 27.97 14.98
N SER A 98 1.71 27.27 14.72
CA SER A 98 2.96 27.39 15.48
C SER A 98 3.76 28.62 15.06
N THR A 99 4.56 29.17 15.97
CA THR A 99 5.55 30.21 15.66
C THR A 99 6.74 29.67 14.86
N SER A 100 6.95 28.35 14.82
CA SER A 100 7.98 27.70 14.00
C SER A 100 7.42 27.35 12.61
N PRO A 101 7.97 27.90 11.51
CA PRO A 101 7.55 27.56 10.15
C PRO A 101 7.71 26.06 9.84
N MET A 102 8.79 25.45 10.34
CA MET A 102 9.05 24.01 10.15
C MET A 102 8.02 23.14 10.86
N ALA A 103 7.59 23.54 12.07
CA ALA A 103 6.52 22.82 12.77
C ALA A 103 5.17 22.90 12.04
N ASN A 104 4.88 24.03 11.39
CA ASN A 104 3.69 24.18 10.55
C ASN A 104 3.79 23.30 9.30
N MET A 105 4.95 23.31 8.62
CA MET A 105 5.16 22.48 7.45
C MET A 105 5.04 20.98 7.77
N ALA A 106 5.68 20.53 8.85
CA ALA A 106 5.62 19.14 9.30
C ALA A 106 4.19 18.68 9.64
N HIS A 107 3.33 19.59 10.11
CA HIS A 107 1.91 19.33 10.33
C HIS A 107 1.18 19.13 9.00
N THR A 108 1.33 20.05 8.04
CA THR A 108 0.74 19.92 6.71
C THR A 108 1.16 18.60 6.04
N LEU A 109 2.45 18.29 6.03
CA LEU A 109 2.96 17.02 5.49
C LEU A 109 2.38 15.80 6.23
N SER A 110 2.14 15.91 7.54
CA SER A 110 1.47 14.84 8.29
C SER A 110 0.03 14.64 7.86
N LEU A 111 -0.70 15.70 7.50
CA LEU A 111 -2.07 15.60 6.98
C LEU A 111 -2.07 14.94 5.59
N GLU A 112 -1.10 15.27 4.72
CA GLU A 112 -0.92 14.57 3.44
C GLU A 112 -0.65 13.08 3.63
N CYS A 113 0.19 12.71 4.61
CA CYS A 113 0.39 11.30 4.96
C CYS A 113 -0.91 10.64 5.42
N MET A 114 -1.75 11.32 6.20
CA MET A 114 -3.06 10.78 6.62
C MET A 114 -3.99 10.56 5.43
N GLN A 115 -4.02 11.49 4.47
CA GLN A 115 -4.80 11.35 3.24
C GLN A 115 -4.32 10.14 2.42
N ARG A 116 -3.01 9.97 2.25
CA ARG A 116 -2.44 8.79 1.60
C ARG A 116 -2.78 7.51 2.36
N LEU A 117 -2.72 7.53 3.69
CA LEU A 117 -3.03 6.38 4.53
C LEU A 117 -4.48 5.92 4.34
N ILE A 118 -5.43 6.86 4.26
CA ILE A 118 -6.84 6.55 3.99
C ILE A 118 -6.99 5.82 2.64
N GLN A 119 -6.37 6.35 1.58
CA GLN A 119 -6.40 5.72 0.25
C GLN A 119 -5.81 4.31 0.29
N ASP A 120 -4.71 4.13 0.99
CA ASP A 120 -4.04 2.83 1.10
C ASP A 120 -4.87 1.83 1.91
N CYS A 121 -5.49 2.25 3.02
CA CYS A 121 -6.42 1.43 3.78
C CYS A 121 -7.65 1.03 2.94
N GLN A 122 -8.18 1.93 2.11
CA GLN A 122 -9.24 1.58 1.15
C GLN A 122 -8.77 0.54 0.13
N GLY A 123 -7.54 0.66 -0.36
CA GLY A 123 -6.90 -0.36 -1.20
C GLY A 123 -6.77 -1.72 -0.50
N PHE A 124 -6.36 -1.73 0.78
CA PHE A 124 -6.28 -2.94 1.59
C PHE A 124 -7.65 -3.59 1.81
N LEU A 125 -8.68 -2.79 2.08
CA LEU A 125 -10.06 -3.26 2.17
C LEU A 125 -10.55 -3.89 0.87
N HIS A 126 -10.17 -3.31 -0.26
CA HIS A 126 -10.47 -3.88 -1.57
C HIS A 126 -9.77 -5.23 -1.75
N THR A 127 -8.48 -5.34 -1.44
CA THR A 127 -7.73 -6.61 -1.46
C THR A 127 -8.39 -7.68 -0.59
N LEU A 128 -8.81 -7.33 0.63
CA LEU A 128 -9.49 -8.24 1.55
C LEU A 128 -10.89 -8.69 1.06
N SER A 129 -11.46 -8.01 0.08
CA SER A 129 -12.77 -8.32 -0.50
C SER A 129 -12.69 -9.09 -1.82
N LEU A 130 -11.48 -9.32 -2.36
CA LEU A 130 -11.30 -10.06 -3.60
C LEU A 130 -11.63 -11.54 -3.41
N LYS A 131 -12.05 -12.18 -4.51
CA LYS A 131 -12.14 -13.64 -4.62
C LYS A 131 -10.87 -14.16 -5.27
N GLU A 132 -10.40 -15.33 -4.85
CA GLU A 132 -9.21 -15.97 -5.40
C GLU A 132 -9.47 -16.17 -6.89
N PRO A 133 -8.54 -15.74 -7.77
CA PRO A 133 -8.65 -16.07 -9.17
C PRO A 133 -8.74 -17.59 -9.25
N LYS A 134 -9.88 -18.12 -9.67
CA LYS A 134 -9.95 -19.53 -10.05
C LYS A 134 -8.81 -19.72 -11.02
N ARG A 135 -7.83 -20.55 -10.65
CA ARG A 135 -6.85 -21.06 -11.61
C ARG A 135 -7.68 -21.83 -12.63
N GLU A 136 -8.19 -21.14 -13.65
CA GLU A 136 -8.63 -21.79 -14.86
C GLU A 136 -7.38 -22.48 -15.37
N MET A 137 -7.32 -23.78 -15.08
CA MET A 137 -6.47 -24.70 -15.81
C MET A 137 -6.69 -24.34 -17.28
N LYS A 138 -5.62 -23.88 -17.93
CA LYS A 138 -5.48 -24.00 -19.36
C LYS A 138 -5.45 -25.50 -19.69
N GLU A 139 -6.57 -26.19 -19.56
CA GLU A 139 -6.93 -27.23 -20.51
C GLU A 139 -7.45 -26.49 -21.72
N ALA A 140 -6.50 -25.96 -22.49
CA ALA A 140 -6.74 -25.53 -23.85
C ALA A 140 -7.31 -26.75 -24.58
N ASN A 141 -8.64 -26.76 -24.71
CA ASN A 141 -9.39 -27.30 -25.82
C ASN A 141 -8.69 -28.49 -26.50
N GLY A 142 -8.68 -29.64 -25.81
CA GLY A 142 -8.29 -30.93 -26.38
C GLY A 142 -9.34 -31.39 -27.40
N GLN A 143 -9.51 -30.65 -28.49
CA GLN A 143 -10.14 -31.17 -29.70
C GLN A 143 -9.02 -31.60 -30.65
N PRO A 144 -8.91 -32.90 -30.98
CA PRO A 144 -7.98 -33.31 -32.01
C PRO A 144 -8.44 -32.71 -33.34
N VAL A 145 -7.60 -31.85 -33.91
CA VAL A 145 -7.77 -31.32 -35.27
C VAL A 145 -7.85 -32.53 -36.22
N LYS A 146 -9.05 -32.83 -36.71
CA LYS A 146 -9.26 -33.84 -37.76
C LYS A 146 -8.47 -33.39 -39.00
N LYS A 147 -7.31 -34.01 -39.23
CA LYS A 147 -6.60 -33.92 -40.51
C LYS A 147 -7.54 -34.46 -41.59
N LYS A 148 -8.10 -33.57 -42.41
CA LYS A 148 -8.70 -33.97 -43.69
C LYS A 148 -7.58 -34.45 -44.59
N SER A 149 -7.51 -35.75 -44.82
CA SER A 149 -6.70 -36.36 -45.87
C SER A 149 -7.24 -35.92 -47.23
N ASN A 150 -6.53 -35.03 -47.92
CA ASN A 150 -6.77 -34.78 -49.35
C ASN A 150 -6.32 -36.03 -50.12
N GLY A 151 -7.28 -36.90 -50.45
CA GLY A 151 -7.10 -37.91 -51.46
C GLY A 151 -7.15 -37.27 -52.84
N LEU A 152 -5.98 -37.02 -53.45
CA LEU A 152 -5.88 -36.95 -54.90
C LEU A 152 -6.22 -38.35 -55.45
N LYS A 153 -7.33 -38.47 -56.16
CA LYS A 153 -7.57 -39.58 -57.09
C LYS A 153 -7.37 -39.06 -58.52
N ARG A 154 -6.44 -39.74 -59.19
CA ARG A 154 -6.20 -39.95 -60.63
C ARG A 154 -7.01 -39.12 -61.63
#